data_AF-A0A258C7W2-F1
#
_entry.id   AF-A0A258C7W2-F1
#
_cell.length_a   1.000
_cell.length_b   1.000
_cell.length_c   1.000
_cell.angle_alpha   90.00
_cell.angle_beta   90.00
_cell.angle_gamma   90.00
#
_symmetry.space_group_name_H-M   'P 1'
#
loop_
_entity.id
_entity.type
_entity.pdbx_description
1 polymer ?
#
loop_
_entity_poly.entity_id
_entity_poly.type
_entity_poly.pdbx_seq_one_letter_code
_entity_poly.pdbx_strand_id
1 'polypeptide(L)'
;MTSSRPYLVRALYEWIVDNDCTPHLLVDVEYPGVQVPAGFASDGQIVLNVAPSAVRHLQMENTAISFESRFGGVPHSLHVPTAAVMAI
;
A
#
# COMPACT_ATOMS: atom_id res chain seq x y z
N MET A 1 0.62 24.21 -2.85
CA MET A 1 0.58 23.43 -1.59
C MET A 1 0.82 21.97 -1.94
N THR A 2 1.52 21.22 -1.10
CA THR A 2 1.73 19.78 -1.30
C THR A 2 0.48 18.99 -0.89
N SER A 3 0.31 17.77 -1.42
CA SER A 3 -0.82 16.91 -1.06
C SER A 3 -0.75 16.48 0.42
N SER A 4 -1.87 16.52 1.12
CA SER A 4 -1.99 16.00 2.50
C SER A 4 -2.11 14.48 2.55
N ARG A 5 -2.46 13.83 1.44
CA ARG A 5 -2.71 12.38 1.35
C ARG A 5 -1.60 11.51 1.97
N PRO A 6 -0.30 11.64 1.64
CA PRO A 6 0.73 10.77 2.21
C PRO A 6 0.86 10.93 3.74
N TYR A 7 0.58 12.11 4.27
CA TYR A 7 0.63 12.37 5.70
C TYR A 7 -0.55 11.71 6.43
N LEU A 8 -1.75 11.81 5.87
CA LEU A 8 -2.95 11.16 6.42
C LEU A 8 -2.83 9.64 6.37
N VAL A 9 -2.30 9.08 5.28
CA VAL A 9 -2.06 7.64 5.16
C VAL A 9 -1.11 7.13 6.25
N ARG A 10 0.02 7.80 6.49
CA ARG A 10 0.94 7.43 7.57
C ARG A 10 0.29 7.54 8.95
N ALA A 11 -0.41 8.63 9.22
CA ALA A 11 -1.06 8.84 10.51
C ALA A 11 -2.13 7.77 10.80
N LEU A 12 -2.93 7.40 9.80
CA LEU A 12 -3.92 6.33 9.92
C LEU A 12 -3.25 4.97 10.05
N TYR A 13 -2.17 4.70 9.30
CA TYR A 13 -1.39 3.48 9.44
C TYR A 13 -0.88 3.28 10.86
N GLU A 14 -0.21 4.29 11.43
CA GLU A 14 0.31 4.26 12.81
C GLU A 14 -0.82 4.01 13.80
N TRP A 15 -1.92 4.76 13.67
CA TRP A 15 -3.09 4.59 14.54
C TRP A 15 -3.70 3.18 14.45
N ILE A 16 -3.83 2.61 13.24
CA ILE A 16 -4.35 1.24 13.05
C ILE A 16 -3.44 0.22 13.74
N VAL A 17 -2.12 0.35 13.56
CA VAL A 17 -1.13 -0.56 14.15
C VAL A 17 -1.11 -0.45 15.68
N ASP A 18 -1.16 0.77 16.23
CA ASP A 18 -1.19 1.01 17.68
C ASP A 18 -2.45 0.44 18.36
N ASN A 19 -3.51 0.21 17.58
CA ASN A 19 -4.76 -0.40 18.07
C ASN A 19 -4.85 -1.90 17.75
N ASP A 20 -3.73 -2.57 17.50
CA ASP A 20 -3.65 -4.01 17.20
C ASP A 20 -4.52 -4.46 16.00
N CYS A 21 -4.84 -3.54 15.09
CA CYS A 21 -5.62 -3.79 13.89
C CYS A 21 -4.72 -4.08 12.68
N THR A 22 -5.30 -4.61 11.60
CA THR A 22 -4.57 -4.93 10.36
C THR A 22 -4.77 -3.83 9.32
N PRO A 23 -3.75 -3.02 8.99
CA PRO A 23 -3.86 -1.97 7.97
C PRO A 23 -3.91 -2.56 6.56
N HIS A 24 -4.88 -2.09 5.78
CA HIS A 24 -5.09 -2.49 4.39
C HIS A 24 -5.14 -1.26 3.48
N LEU A 25 -4.36 -1.26 2.41
CA LEU A 25 -4.45 -0.21 1.39
C LEU A 25 -5.38 -0.66 0.27
N LEU A 26 -6.32 0.19 -0.12
CA LEU A 26 -7.02 0.08 -1.39
C LEU A 26 -6.27 0.91 -2.44
N VAL A 27 -5.87 0.28 -3.54
CA VAL A 27 -5.04 0.87 -4.58
C VAL A 27 -5.70 0.71 -5.94
N ASP A 28 -5.74 1.80 -6.70
CA ASP A 28 -6.05 1.80 -8.14
C ASP A 28 -4.84 1.26 -8.92
N VAL A 29 -4.97 0.08 -9.55
CA VAL A 29 -3.87 -0.55 -10.28
C VAL A 29 -3.66 -0.01 -11.68
N GLU A 30 -4.61 0.78 -12.19
CA GLU A 30 -4.50 1.42 -13.51
C GLU A 30 -3.72 2.74 -13.44
N TYR A 31 -3.47 3.26 -12.23
CA TYR A 31 -2.71 4.48 -12.03
C TYR A 31 -1.26 4.35 -12.53
N PRO A 32 -0.74 5.31 -13.32
CA PRO A 32 0.61 5.26 -13.88
C PRO A 32 1.69 5.08 -12.81
N GLY A 33 2.55 4.08 -13.00
CA GLY A 33 3.67 3.78 -12.10
C GLY A 33 3.34 2.80 -10.98
N VAL A 34 2.10 2.34 -10.84
CA VAL A 34 1.79 1.24 -9.92
C VAL A 34 2.46 -0.05 -10.41
N GLN A 35 3.16 -0.73 -9.50
CA GLN A 35 3.81 -2.01 -9.74
C GLN A 35 3.35 -2.99 -8.66
N VAL A 36 2.41 -3.86 -9.05
CA VAL A 36 1.88 -4.95 -8.23
C VAL A 36 1.82 -6.23 -9.07
N PRO A 37 1.85 -7.43 -8.44
CA PRO A 37 1.74 -8.67 -9.18
C PRO A 37 0.41 -8.78 -9.94
N ALA A 38 0.48 -9.16 -11.22
CA ALA A 38 -0.70 -9.36 -12.05
C ALA A 38 -1.55 -10.55 -11.55
N GLY A 39 -2.85 -10.51 -11.82
CA GLY A 39 -3.79 -11.59 -11.47
C GLY A 39 -4.35 -11.53 -10.05
N PHE A 40 -3.94 -10.56 -9.23
CA PHE A 40 -4.49 -10.33 -7.88
C PHE A 40 -5.41 -9.11 -7.78
N ALA A 41 -5.52 -8.33 -8.86
CA ALA A 41 -6.43 -7.20 -8.95
C ALA A 41 -7.83 -7.64 -9.42
N SER A 42 -8.86 -6.96 -8.93
CA SER A 42 -10.26 -7.08 -9.37
C SER A 42 -10.79 -5.68 -9.67
N ASP A 43 -11.46 -5.51 -10.81
CA ASP A 43 -12.10 -4.25 -11.20
C ASP A 43 -11.17 -3.02 -11.15
N GLY A 44 -9.92 -3.18 -11.61
CA GLY A 44 -8.92 -2.12 -11.61
C GLY A 44 -8.38 -1.77 -10.21
N GLN A 45 -8.70 -2.57 -9.19
CA GLN A 45 -8.30 -2.32 -7.80
C GLN A 45 -7.59 -3.52 -7.18
N ILE A 46 -6.76 -3.24 -6.18
CA ILE A 46 -6.13 -4.27 -5.34
C ILE A 46 -6.16 -3.83 -3.87
N VAL A 47 -6.42 -4.79 -2.98
CA VAL A 47 -6.30 -4.61 -1.54
C VAL A 47 -4.97 -5.20 -1.09
N LEU A 48 -4.15 -4.39 -0.43
CA LEU A 48 -2.81 -4.76 0.02
C LEU A 48 -2.78 -4.75 1.54
N ASN A 49 -2.53 -5.91 2.15
CA ASN A 49 -2.24 -5.99 3.58
C ASN A 49 -0.83 -5.44 3.83
N VAL A 50 -0.75 -4.34 4.58
CA VAL A 50 0.51 -3.67 4.93
C VAL A 50 0.86 -3.79 6.40
N ALA A 51 0.25 -4.74 7.13
CA ALA A 51 0.59 -5.00 8.52
C ALA A 51 2.08 -5.35 8.68
N PRO A 52 2.75 -4.96 9.79
CA PRO A 52 4.16 -5.24 10.00
C PRO A 52 4.57 -6.71 9.85
N SER A 53 3.66 -7.65 10.11
CA SER A 53 3.88 -9.09 9.95
C SER A 53 3.72 -9.60 8.51
N ALA A 54 3.05 -8.85 7.63
CA ALA A 54 2.72 -9.23 6.26
C ALA A 54 3.69 -8.66 5.21
N VAL A 55 4.52 -7.68 5.59
CA VAL A 55 5.42 -6.97 4.67
C VAL A 55 6.83 -6.84 5.23
N ARG A 56 7.80 -6.57 4.36
CA ARG A 56 9.18 -6.20 4.71
C ARG A 56 9.56 -4.90 4.01
N HIS A 57 10.52 -4.18 4.60
CA HIS A 57 11.07 -2.94 4.04
C HIS A 57 9.99 -1.91 3.66
N LEU A 58 8.95 -1.77 4.49
CA LEU A 58 7.88 -0.81 4.27
C LEU A 58 8.43 0.63 4.36
N GLN A 59 8.28 1.37 3.27
CA GLN A 59 8.61 2.78 3.16
C GLN A 59 7.36 3.52 2.72
N MET A 60 6.89 4.46 3.54
CA MET A 60 5.77 5.33 3.21
C MET A 60 6.27 6.75 2.95
N GLU A 61 6.80 6.99 1.75
CA GLU A 61 7.32 8.30 1.36
C GLU A 61 6.18 9.25 0.94
N ASN A 62 6.51 10.49 0.57
CA ASN A 62 5.50 11.44 0.11
C ASN A 62 5.00 11.11 -1.30
N THR A 63 5.86 10.56 -2.15
CA THR A 63 5.58 10.29 -3.56
C THR A 63 5.08 8.88 -3.80
N ALA A 64 5.52 7.91 -3.01
CA ALA A 64 5.13 6.52 -3.15
C ALA A 64 5.23 5.74 -1.82
N ILE A 65 4.54 4.61 -1.80
CA ILE A 65 4.65 3.56 -0.80
C ILE A 65 5.30 2.35 -1.46
N SER A 66 6.37 1.83 -0.87
CA SER A 66 7.08 0.63 -1.35
C SER A 66 7.26 -0.37 -0.22
N PHE A 67 7.18 -1.66 -0.55
CA PHE A 67 7.39 -2.76 0.38
C PHE A 67 7.57 -4.08 -0.36
N GLU A 68 8.05 -5.10 0.35
CA GLU A 68 8.08 -6.47 -0.13
C GLU A 68 6.95 -7.28 0.55
N SER A 69 6.22 -8.08 -0.22
CA SER A 69 5.21 -9.01 0.31
C SER A 69 5.16 -10.29 -0.51
N ARG A 70 4.38 -11.29 -0.06
CA ARG A 70 4.26 -12.58 -0.73
C ARG A 70 2.87 -12.75 -1.33
N PHE A 71 2.84 -13.10 -2.61
CA PHE A 71 1.62 -13.42 -3.36
C PHE A 71 1.69 -14.87 -3.81
N GLY A 72 0.72 -15.69 -3.41
CA GLY A 72 0.78 -17.15 -3.65
C GLY A 72 2.04 -17.82 -3.06
N GLY A 73 2.61 -17.23 -2.01
CA GLY A 73 3.87 -17.69 -1.43
C GLY A 73 5.12 -17.30 -2.22
N VAL A 74 5.03 -16.47 -3.26
CA VAL A 74 6.19 -15.94 -4.00
C VAL A 74 6.46 -14.50 -3.55
N PRO A 75 7.71 -14.13 -3.20
CA PRO A 75 8.04 -12.75 -2.81
C PRO A 75 8.00 -11.80 -4.01
N HIS A 76 7.44 -10.62 -3.80
CA HIS A 76 7.38 -9.52 -4.77
C HIS A 76 7.74 -8.20 -4.09
N SER A 77 8.42 -7.32 -4.82
CA SER A 77 8.58 -5.91 -4.47
C SER A 77 7.45 -5.11 -5.10
N LEU A 78 6.76 -4.30 -4.30
CA LEU A 78 5.63 -3.49 -4.71
C LEU A 78 6.02 -2.02 -4.67
N HIS A 79 5.47 -1.25 -5.61
CA HIS A 79 5.60 0.20 -5.67
C HIS A 79 4.25 0.82 -6.00
N VAL A 80 3.77 1.69 -5.12
CA VAL A 80 2.45 2.32 -5.21
C VAL A 80 2.63 3.83 -5.08
N PRO A 81 2.50 4.61 -6.17
CA PRO A 81 2.42 6.06 -6.06
C PRO A 81 1.34 6.46 -5.05
N THR A 82 1.60 7.43 -4.18
CA THR A 82 0.61 7.84 -3.16
C THR A 82 -0.69 8.33 -3.81
N ALA A 83 -0.60 8.84 -5.04
CA ALA A 83 -1.74 9.26 -5.84
C ALA A 83 -2.67 8.10 -6.27
N ALA A 84 -2.19 6.85 -6.26
CA ALA A 84 -2.97 5.64 -6.54
C ALA A 84 -3.70 5.08 -5.31
N VAL A 85 -3.35 5.54 -4.10
CA VAL A 85 -4.01 5.10 -2.86
C VAL A 85 -5.40 5.72 -2.78
N MET A 86 -6.42 4.87 -2.75
CA MET A 86 -7.83 5.23 -2.67
C MET A 86 -8.33 5.26 -1.22
N ALA A 87 -7.86 4.33 -0.37
CA ALA A 87 -8.22 4.24 1.04
C ALA A 87 -7.14 3.51 1.87
N ILE A 88 -7.19 3.71 3.19
CA ILE A 88 -6.50 2.95 4.24
C ILE A 88 -7.47 2.64 5.38
#